data_AF-A0A9W6GPH5-F1
#
_entry.id   AF-A0A9W6GPH5-F1
#
_cell.length_a   1.000
_cell.length_b   1.000
_cell.length_c   1.000
_cell.angle_alpha   90.00
_cell.angle_beta   90.00
_cell.angle_gamma   90.00
#
_symmetry.space_group_name_H-M   'P 1'
#
loop_
_entity.id
_entity.type
_entity.pdbx_description
1 polymer ?
#
loop_
_entity_poly.entity_id
_entity_poly.type
_entity_poly.pdbx_seq_one_letter_code
_entity_poly.pdbx_strand_id
1 'polypeptide(L)'
;MNFIKKLFNRDHKEKIKKEVEVEEERECFCPKVDPFSHCIINPYFKSNEDFSKVFSEFETRMGSLQRYFEMNNLNIKYYLETSKDILKKSKRKGETPEEDLKKYDRCHFADVDYFYEMHYLSILLIIFTMFENLLSNLVKDLSYINKVNLSSNTQKELPYINKYILFLKNKCHLDIKLSQKQWHSINTVRKVRNNYLHNLDTDIPDDLQKELLKIITPKNNNKVTINEEFLDMCFTLFGDIAAQLEKAYWDYKRSTFKIK
;
A
#
# COMPACT_ATOMS: atom_id res chain seq x y z
N MET A 1 -36.36 -11.23 1.95
CA MET A 1 -35.78 -9.87 1.84
C MET A 1 -36.56 -8.74 2.55
N ASN A 2 -37.53 -9.03 3.44
CA ASN A 2 -38.31 -7.97 4.14
C ASN A 2 -38.12 -7.91 5.67
N PHE A 3 -37.27 -8.76 6.25
CA PHE A 3 -37.03 -8.76 7.70
C PHE A 3 -35.92 -7.76 8.11
N ILE A 4 -34.86 -7.66 7.30
CA ILE A 4 -33.70 -6.78 7.56
C ILE A 4 -34.10 -5.30 7.48
N LYS A 5 -34.94 -4.90 6.51
CA LYS A 5 -35.42 -3.50 6.39
C LYS A 5 -36.32 -3.05 7.55
N LYS A 6 -36.94 -3.98 8.30
CA LYS A 6 -37.81 -3.64 9.44
C LYS A 6 -37.03 -3.38 10.72
N LEU A 7 -35.86 -4.02 10.91
CA LEU A 7 -34.99 -3.76 12.07
C LEU A 7 -34.32 -2.38 12.02
N PHE A 8 -33.91 -1.91 10.84
CA PHE A 8 -33.21 -0.62 10.71
C PHE A 8 -34.13 0.61 10.68
N ASN A 9 -35.44 0.45 10.47
CA ASN A 9 -36.35 1.59 10.26
C ASN A 9 -37.24 1.95 11.47
N ARG A 10 -37.29 1.13 12.53
CA ARG A 10 -38.17 1.40 13.68
C ARG A 10 -37.52 2.22 14.80
N ASP A 11 -36.21 2.10 15.01
CA ASP A 11 -35.54 2.79 16.13
C ASP A 11 -34.94 4.14 15.77
N HIS A 12 -34.80 4.47 14.47
CA HIS A 12 -34.21 5.74 14.06
C HIS A 12 -35.16 6.94 14.24
N LYS A 13 -36.47 6.78 14.14
CA LYS A 13 -37.39 7.95 14.17
C LYS A 13 -37.75 8.44 15.57
N GLU A 14 -37.68 7.61 16.60
CA GLU A 14 -38.02 8.00 17.97
C GLU A 14 -36.80 8.52 18.77
N LYS A 15 -35.58 8.05 18.47
CA LYS A 15 -34.36 8.60 19.09
C LYS A 15 -33.98 9.99 18.58
N ILE A 16 -34.16 10.25 17.28
CA ILE A 16 -33.80 11.54 16.66
C ILE A 16 -34.60 12.72 17.22
N LYS A 17 -35.79 12.50 17.81
CA LYS A 17 -36.60 13.60 18.37
C LYS A 17 -36.26 14.01 19.81
N LYS A 18 -35.52 13.19 20.57
CA LYS A 18 -35.18 13.49 21.98
C LYS A 18 -33.75 13.94 22.21
N GLU A 19 -32.86 13.79 21.23
CA GLU A 19 -31.45 14.20 21.35
C GLU A 19 -31.16 15.61 20.78
N VAL A 20 -32.19 16.33 20.28
CA VAL A 20 -32.00 17.67 19.67
C VAL A 20 -32.00 18.82 20.69
N GLU A 21 -32.25 18.55 21.97
CA GLU A 21 -32.08 19.55 23.03
C GLU A 21 -30.93 19.13 23.94
N VAL A 22 -29.86 19.93 23.91
CA VAL A 22 -28.59 19.82 24.66
C VAL A 22 -27.50 18.94 24.02
N GLU A 23 -27.08 19.31 22.80
CA GLU A 23 -25.67 19.20 22.43
C GLU A 23 -25.10 20.62 22.37
N GLU A 24 -24.37 21.02 23.42
CA GLU A 24 -23.30 22.01 23.23
C GLU A 24 -22.45 21.50 22.07
N GLU A 25 -22.27 22.34 21.04
CA GLU A 25 -21.40 22.08 19.89
C GLU A 25 -19.98 21.79 20.38
N ARG A 26 -19.70 20.56 20.79
CA ARG A 26 -18.35 20.03 20.78
C ARG A 26 -18.04 19.85 19.33
N GLU A 27 -17.35 20.84 18.76
CA GLU A 27 -16.74 20.73 17.44
C GLU A 27 -16.16 19.32 17.30
N CYS A 28 -16.76 18.51 16.44
CA CYS A 28 -16.19 17.24 16.04
C CYS A 28 -14.84 17.61 15.41
N PHE A 29 -13.77 17.41 16.16
CA PHE A 29 -12.41 17.75 15.74
C PHE A 29 -11.96 16.70 14.71
N CYS A 30 -12.66 16.60 13.58
CA CYS A 30 -12.10 15.92 12.43
C CYS A 30 -10.78 16.64 12.12
N PRO A 31 -9.65 15.93 11.96
CA PRO A 31 -8.45 16.57 11.46
C PRO A 31 -8.85 17.29 10.17
N LYS A 32 -8.73 18.63 10.17
CA LYS A 32 -8.96 19.44 8.98
C LYS A 32 -7.83 19.06 8.02
N VAL A 33 -8.08 18.06 7.18
CA VAL A 33 -7.14 17.67 6.13
C VAL A 33 -7.18 18.79 5.11
N ASP A 34 -6.16 19.65 5.13
CA ASP A 34 -5.98 20.61 4.06
C ASP A 34 -5.65 19.82 2.78
N PRO A 35 -6.52 19.85 1.76
CA PRO A 35 -6.31 19.09 0.53
C PRO A 35 -5.04 19.53 -0.23
N PHE A 36 -4.52 20.73 0.05
CA PHE A 36 -3.32 21.25 -0.59
C PHE A 36 -2.04 20.80 0.12
N SER A 37 -2.02 20.74 1.45
CA SER A 37 -0.88 20.23 2.24
C SER A 37 -0.49 18.78 1.93
N HIS A 38 -1.43 17.96 1.45
CA HIS A 38 -1.18 16.56 1.07
C HIS A 38 -1.06 16.38 -0.44
N CYS A 39 -1.10 17.45 -1.26
CA CYS A 39 -0.85 17.38 -2.69
C CYS A 39 0.66 17.26 -2.99
N ILE A 40 1.31 16.30 -2.33
CA ILE A 40 2.72 16.00 -2.52
C ILE A 40 2.89 15.34 -3.88
N ILE A 41 3.79 15.90 -4.69
CA ILE A 41 4.24 15.32 -5.96
C ILE A 41 4.97 14.02 -5.62
N ASN A 42 4.69 12.94 -6.36
CA ASN A 42 5.30 11.63 -6.14
C ASN A 42 6.84 11.75 -6.03
N PRO A 43 7.43 11.49 -4.84
CA PRO A 43 8.86 11.63 -4.63
C PRO A 43 9.64 10.41 -5.12
N TYR A 44 8.96 9.29 -5.39
CA TYR A 44 9.59 8.00 -5.66
C TYR A 44 9.79 7.74 -7.16
N PHE A 45 8.96 8.33 -8.02
CA PHE A 45 9.07 8.18 -9.47
C PHE A 45 8.44 9.36 -10.19
N LYS A 46 9.17 9.91 -11.15
CA LYS A 46 8.69 10.95 -12.06
C LYS A 46 8.91 10.48 -13.48
N SER A 47 7.84 10.42 -14.26
CA SER A 47 7.91 10.07 -15.68
C SER A 47 8.60 11.20 -16.44
N ASN A 48 9.54 10.85 -17.31
CA ASN A 48 10.32 11.82 -18.07
C ASN A 48 9.69 12.19 -19.42
N GLU A 49 8.68 11.45 -19.87
CA GLU A 49 8.08 11.58 -21.19
C GLU A 49 6.56 11.79 -21.08
N ASP A 50 6.10 13.00 -21.39
CA ASP A 50 4.70 13.45 -21.21
C ASP A 50 3.67 12.57 -21.94
N PHE A 51 4.10 11.81 -22.96
CA PHE A 51 3.21 10.97 -23.78
C PHE A 51 3.17 9.50 -23.32
N SER A 52 3.96 9.11 -22.32
CA SER A 52 4.00 7.72 -21.86
C SER A 52 2.84 7.39 -20.94
N LYS A 53 1.69 7.02 -21.51
CA LYS A 53 0.50 6.67 -20.72
C LYS A 53 0.81 5.63 -19.62
N VAL A 54 1.66 4.64 -19.91
CA VAL A 54 1.96 3.56 -18.96
C VAL A 54 2.79 4.05 -17.77
N PHE A 55 3.82 4.89 -18.01
CA PHE A 55 4.66 5.41 -16.92
C PHE A 55 3.96 6.56 -16.17
N SER A 56 3.25 7.46 -16.86
CA SER A 56 2.49 8.53 -16.20
C SER A 56 1.33 7.99 -15.35
N GLU A 57 0.67 6.91 -15.78
CA GLU A 57 -0.34 6.22 -14.97
C GLU A 57 0.30 5.57 -13.73
N PHE A 58 1.48 4.97 -13.85
CA PHE A 58 2.21 4.43 -12.70
C PHE A 58 2.63 5.53 -11.72
N GLU A 59 3.20 6.64 -12.19
CA GLU A 59 3.54 7.83 -11.39
C GLU A 59 2.32 8.36 -10.62
N THR A 60 1.21 8.58 -11.32
CA THR A 60 0.00 9.15 -10.73
C THR A 60 -0.57 8.24 -9.65
N ARG A 61 -0.58 6.93 -9.89
CA ARG A 61 -1.04 5.93 -8.92
C ARG A 61 -0.10 5.84 -7.72
N MET A 62 1.21 5.90 -7.94
CA MET A 62 2.22 5.87 -6.86
C MET A 62 2.04 7.06 -5.92
N GLY A 63 1.94 8.27 -6.47
CA GLY A 63 1.66 9.47 -5.67
C GLY A 63 0.31 9.39 -4.94
N SER A 64 -0.72 8.83 -5.59
CA SER A 64 -2.03 8.65 -4.93
C SER A 64 -1.98 7.63 -3.80
N LEU A 65 -1.23 6.53 -3.96
CA LEU A 65 -1.07 5.51 -2.93
C LEU A 65 -0.28 6.05 -1.74
N GLN A 66 0.75 6.86 -1.97
CA GLN A 66 1.48 7.53 -0.89
C GLN A 66 0.55 8.44 -0.08
N ARG A 67 -0.23 9.30 -0.74
CA ARG A 67 -1.20 10.16 -0.03
C ARG A 67 -2.23 9.35 0.75
N TYR A 68 -2.71 8.26 0.17
CA TYR A 68 -3.60 7.32 0.85
C TYR A 68 -2.91 6.72 2.09
N PHE A 69 -1.64 6.34 2.00
CA PHE A 69 -0.85 5.86 3.14
C PHE A 69 -0.75 6.90 4.26
N GLU A 70 -0.33 8.13 3.93
CA GLU A 70 -0.12 9.22 4.90
C GLU A 70 -1.44 9.64 5.58
N MET A 71 -2.50 9.84 4.79
CA MET A 71 -3.81 10.23 5.32
C MET A 71 -4.38 9.19 6.28
N ASN A 72 -4.27 7.91 5.94
CA ASN A 72 -4.77 6.85 6.81
C ASN A 72 -3.90 6.67 8.06
N ASN A 73 -2.58 6.88 8.00
CA ASN A 73 -1.76 6.90 9.22
C ASN A 73 -2.24 7.98 10.19
N LEU A 74 -2.49 9.20 9.69
CA LEU A 74 -3.00 10.30 10.50
C LEU A 74 -4.37 9.97 11.10
N ASN A 75 -5.28 9.42 10.30
CA ASN A 75 -6.63 9.07 10.74
C ASN A 75 -6.62 7.93 11.78
N ILE A 76 -5.83 6.88 11.56
CA ILE A 76 -5.70 5.77 12.51
C ILE A 76 -5.12 6.29 13.83
N LYS A 77 -4.03 7.07 13.77
CA LYS A 77 -3.44 7.68 14.97
C LYS A 77 -4.46 8.49 15.75
N TYR A 78 -5.16 9.40 15.08
CA TYR A 78 -6.17 10.24 15.70
C TYR A 78 -7.31 9.43 16.32
N TYR A 79 -7.82 8.41 15.60
CA TYR A 79 -8.85 7.52 16.09
C TYR A 79 -8.42 6.76 17.35
N LEU A 80 -7.21 6.20 17.37
CA LEU A 80 -6.70 5.43 18.51
C LEU A 80 -6.44 6.32 19.72
N GLU A 81 -5.91 7.53 19.53
CA GLU A 81 -5.72 8.52 20.61
C GLU A 81 -7.07 8.97 21.20
N THR A 82 -8.02 9.32 20.33
CA THR A 82 -9.35 9.79 20.73
C THR A 82 -10.14 8.70 21.45
N SER A 83 -10.16 7.47 20.90
CA SER A 83 -10.86 6.34 21.51
C SER A 83 -10.33 6.00 22.89
N LYS A 84 -9.00 6.04 23.08
CA LYS A 84 -8.35 5.85 24.39
C LYS A 84 -8.78 6.90 25.40
N ASP A 85 -8.87 8.16 24.98
CA ASP A 85 -9.26 9.27 25.86
C ASP A 85 -10.75 9.23 26.23
N ILE A 86 -11.62 8.89 25.28
CA ILE A 86 -13.05 8.66 25.55
C ILE A 86 -13.22 7.53 26.55
N LEU A 87 -12.56 6.39 26.34
CA LEU A 87 -12.60 5.24 27.23
C LEU A 87 -12.17 5.61 28.66
N LYS A 88 -11.07 6.35 28.82
CA LYS A 88 -10.62 6.85 30.13
C LYS A 88 -11.63 7.78 30.79
N LYS A 89 -12.22 8.71 30.03
CA LYS A 89 -13.23 9.66 30.55
C LYS A 89 -14.47 8.92 31.01
N SER A 90 -14.98 7.99 30.22
CA SER A 90 -16.17 7.20 30.56
C SER A 90 -15.95 6.32 31.80
N LYS A 91 -14.77 5.68 31.92
CA LYS A 91 -14.38 4.94 33.14
C LYS A 91 -14.32 5.82 34.39
N ARG A 92 -13.86 7.08 34.27
CA ARG A 92 -13.78 8.02 35.40
C ARG A 92 -15.14 8.55 35.83
N LYS A 93 -16.03 8.83 34.88
CA LYS A 93 -17.36 9.39 35.16
C LYS A 93 -18.32 8.38 35.76
N GLY A 94 -18.19 7.09 35.43
CA GLY A 94 -19.10 6.04 35.91
C GLY A 94 -20.52 6.13 35.36
N GLU A 95 -20.78 7.03 34.41
CA GLU A 95 -22.09 7.28 33.79
C GLU A 95 -22.44 6.23 32.73
N THR A 96 -21.44 5.53 32.18
CA THR A 96 -21.62 4.53 31.12
C THR A 96 -21.80 3.13 31.72
N PRO A 97 -22.82 2.34 31.30
CA PRO A 97 -23.00 0.97 31.74
C PRO A 97 -21.75 0.10 31.56
N GLU A 98 -21.44 -0.73 32.56
CA GLU A 98 -20.21 -1.55 32.58
C GLU A 98 -20.12 -2.50 31.37
N GLU A 99 -21.24 -3.07 30.93
CA GLU A 99 -21.28 -3.95 29.75
C GLU A 99 -20.89 -3.21 28.46
N ASP A 100 -21.33 -1.98 28.30
CA ASP A 100 -21.02 -1.19 27.11
C ASP A 100 -19.57 -0.68 27.15
N LEU A 101 -19.06 -0.35 28.34
CA LEU A 101 -17.65 -0.07 28.54
C LEU A 101 -16.78 -1.29 28.16
N LYS A 102 -17.16 -2.51 28.56
CA LYS A 102 -16.42 -3.73 28.20
C LYS A 102 -16.41 -3.99 26.71
N LYS A 103 -17.54 -3.78 26.02
CA LYS A 103 -17.61 -3.91 24.54
C LYS A 103 -16.68 -2.90 23.87
N TYR A 104 -16.74 -1.64 24.29
CA TYR A 104 -15.89 -0.59 23.73
C TYR A 104 -14.40 -0.83 23.99
N ASP A 105 -14.05 -1.24 25.21
CA ASP A 105 -12.68 -1.60 25.63
C ASP A 105 -12.12 -2.71 24.72
N ARG A 106 -12.91 -3.76 24.48
CA ARG A 106 -12.55 -4.85 23.56
C ARG A 106 -12.32 -4.37 22.13
N CYS A 107 -13.18 -3.51 21.60
CA CYS A 107 -13.01 -2.93 20.27
C CYS A 107 -11.73 -2.08 20.20
N HIS A 108 -11.52 -1.18 21.16
CA HIS A 108 -10.33 -0.33 21.18
C HIS A 108 -9.03 -1.13 21.16
N PHE A 109 -8.91 -2.16 21.99
CA PHE A 109 -7.70 -2.98 22.01
C PHE A 109 -7.50 -3.79 20.73
N ALA A 110 -8.57 -4.34 20.15
CA ALA A 110 -8.48 -4.97 18.84
C ALA A 110 -8.03 -3.97 17.77
N ASP A 111 -8.57 -2.76 17.76
CA ASP A 111 -8.21 -1.75 16.77
C ASP A 111 -6.74 -1.29 16.92
N VAL A 112 -6.24 -1.18 18.16
CA VAL A 112 -4.82 -0.90 18.45
C VAL A 112 -3.91 -1.97 17.83
N ASP A 113 -4.31 -3.23 17.93
CA ASP A 113 -3.51 -4.35 17.43
C ASP A 113 -3.56 -4.43 15.89
N TYR A 114 -4.73 -4.23 15.27
CA TYR A 114 -4.95 -4.62 13.88
C TYR A 114 -4.99 -3.48 12.85
N PHE A 115 -5.33 -2.24 13.24
CA PHE A 115 -5.57 -1.19 12.22
C PHE A 115 -4.34 -0.84 11.40
N TYR A 116 -3.18 -0.64 12.06
CA TYR A 116 -1.93 -0.35 11.37
C TYR A 116 -1.46 -1.53 10.53
N GLU A 117 -1.61 -2.75 11.04
CA GLU A 117 -1.23 -3.97 10.32
C GLU A 117 -2.02 -4.10 9.01
N MET A 118 -3.35 -4.00 9.08
CA MET A 118 -4.23 -4.06 7.92
C MET A 118 -3.93 -2.94 6.92
N HIS A 119 -3.71 -1.73 7.43
CA HIS A 119 -3.35 -0.58 6.61
C HIS A 119 -2.05 -0.83 5.86
N TYR A 120 -0.97 -1.15 6.55
CA TYR A 120 0.34 -1.37 5.93
C TYR A 120 0.35 -2.54 4.95
N LEU A 121 -0.38 -3.61 5.27
CA LEU A 121 -0.58 -4.74 4.36
C LEU A 121 -1.27 -4.29 3.07
N SER A 122 -2.33 -3.50 3.17
CA SER A 122 -3.04 -2.98 2.00
C SER A 122 -2.11 -2.20 1.08
N ILE A 123 -1.25 -1.34 1.65
CA ILE A 123 -0.26 -0.56 0.88
C ILE A 123 0.73 -1.48 0.18
N LEU A 124 1.30 -2.45 0.91
CA LEU A 124 2.25 -3.41 0.35
C LEU A 124 1.65 -4.21 -0.82
N LEU A 125 0.38 -4.61 -0.70
CA LEU A 125 -0.31 -5.33 -1.77
C LEU A 125 -0.56 -4.46 -2.99
N ILE A 126 -1.02 -3.23 -2.78
CA ILE A 126 -1.33 -2.30 -3.87
C ILE A 126 -0.05 -1.91 -4.63
N ILE A 127 1.05 -1.58 -3.93
CA ILE A 127 2.30 -1.18 -4.59
C ILE A 127 2.88 -2.33 -5.43
N PHE A 128 2.87 -3.55 -4.91
CA PHE A 128 3.30 -4.74 -5.67
C PHE A 128 2.48 -4.93 -6.93
N THR A 129 1.16 -4.83 -6.80
CA THR A 129 0.21 -5.05 -7.89
C THR A 129 0.36 -3.97 -8.96
N MET A 130 0.57 -2.72 -8.55
CA MET A 130 0.83 -1.62 -9.48
C MET A 130 2.13 -1.82 -10.26
N PHE A 131 3.20 -2.26 -9.60
CA PHE A 131 4.47 -2.53 -10.26
C PHE A 131 4.38 -3.74 -11.20
N GLU A 132 3.66 -4.80 -10.80
CA GLU A 132 3.38 -5.94 -11.69
C GLU A 132 2.56 -5.52 -12.92
N ASN A 133 1.58 -4.63 -12.75
CA ASN A 133 0.79 -4.10 -13.85
C ASN A 133 1.62 -3.23 -14.82
N LEU A 134 2.54 -2.41 -14.29
CA LEU A 134 3.51 -1.67 -15.10
C LEU A 134 4.29 -2.65 -16.01
N LEU A 135 4.90 -3.67 -15.41
CA LEU A 135 5.66 -4.68 -16.15
C LEU A 135 4.80 -5.44 -17.17
N SER A 136 3.59 -5.85 -16.79
CA SER A 136 2.64 -6.53 -17.67
C SER A 136 2.27 -5.68 -18.89
N ASN A 137 2.05 -4.38 -18.71
CA ASN A 137 1.75 -3.45 -19.79
C ASN A 137 2.95 -3.25 -20.73
N LEU A 138 4.17 -3.11 -20.18
CA LEU A 138 5.39 -3.05 -20.98
C LEU A 138 5.60 -4.33 -21.80
N VAL A 139 5.37 -5.49 -21.19
CA VAL A 139 5.46 -6.79 -21.87
C VAL A 139 4.47 -6.87 -23.01
N LYS A 140 3.21 -6.46 -22.81
CA LYS A 140 2.19 -6.46 -23.88
C LYS A 140 2.64 -5.59 -25.07
N ASP A 141 3.03 -4.35 -24.82
CA ASP A 141 3.45 -3.44 -25.88
C ASP A 141 4.69 -3.96 -26.65
N LEU A 142 5.73 -4.36 -25.94
CA LEU A 142 6.97 -4.80 -26.57
C LEU A 142 6.86 -6.19 -27.20
N SER A 143 5.99 -7.06 -26.68
CA SER A 143 5.69 -8.35 -27.29
C SER A 143 5.05 -8.20 -28.68
N TYR A 144 4.17 -7.22 -28.82
CA TYR A 144 3.53 -6.88 -30.09
C TYR A 144 4.56 -6.38 -31.11
N ILE A 145 5.44 -5.47 -30.69
CA ILE A 145 6.48 -4.87 -31.55
C ILE A 145 7.50 -5.92 -32.00
N ASN A 146 7.96 -6.76 -31.06
CA ASN A 146 8.96 -7.80 -31.33
C ASN A 146 8.37 -9.07 -31.93
N LYS A 147 7.04 -9.19 -32.06
CA LYS A 147 6.32 -10.38 -32.52
C LYS A 147 6.70 -11.65 -31.73
N VAL A 148 6.90 -11.50 -30.43
CA VAL A 148 7.24 -12.60 -29.50
C VAL A 148 6.10 -12.79 -28.50
N ASN A 149 5.82 -14.03 -28.08
CA ASN A 149 4.77 -14.31 -27.10
C ASN A 149 5.38 -14.60 -25.73
N LEU A 150 4.79 -14.07 -24.65
CA LEU A 150 5.21 -14.40 -23.28
C LEU A 150 5.09 -15.91 -22.98
N SER A 151 4.16 -16.62 -23.62
CA SER A 151 3.97 -18.07 -23.44
C SER A 151 5.13 -18.91 -23.96
N SER A 152 5.97 -18.37 -24.87
CA SER A 152 7.16 -19.05 -25.36
C SER A 152 8.35 -18.95 -24.40
N ASN A 153 8.19 -18.26 -23.26
CA ASN A 153 9.21 -18.22 -22.24
C ASN A 153 9.27 -19.55 -21.47
N THR A 154 10.44 -20.19 -21.46
CA THR A 154 10.68 -21.51 -20.83
C THR A 154 10.67 -21.46 -19.29
N GLN A 155 10.67 -20.28 -18.70
CA GLN A 155 10.78 -20.07 -17.24
C GLN A 155 9.42 -19.96 -16.55
N LYS A 156 8.60 -21.03 -16.61
CA LYS A 156 7.24 -21.04 -16.02
C LYS A 156 7.23 -20.95 -14.49
N GLU A 157 8.29 -21.39 -13.83
CA GLU A 157 8.38 -21.50 -12.36
C GLU A 157 8.77 -20.19 -11.66
N LEU A 158 9.18 -19.17 -12.42
CA LEU A 158 9.61 -17.91 -11.83
C LEU A 158 8.43 -17.04 -11.38
N PRO A 159 8.59 -16.25 -10.30
CA PRO A 159 7.63 -15.23 -9.93
C PRO A 159 7.32 -14.25 -11.07
N TYR A 160 6.09 -13.71 -11.12
CA TYR A 160 5.60 -12.85 -12.20
C TYR A 160 6.54 -11.68 -12.54
N ILE A 161 6.97 -10.91 -11.54
CA ILE A 161 7.91 -9.79 -11.73
C ILE A 161 9.20 -10.26 -12.41
N ASN A 162 9.82 -11.34 -11.90
CA ASN A 162 11.06 -11.88 -12.45
C ASN A 162 10.85 -12.36 -13.89
N LYS A 163 9.73 -13.05 -14.14
CA LYS A 163 9.35 -13.51 -15.47
C LYS A 163 9.18 -12.36 -16.46
N TYR A 164 8.52 -11.27 -16.05
CA TYR A 164 8.33 -10.10 -16.91
C TYR A 164 9.65 -9.38 -17.20
N ILE A 165 10.47 -9.10 -16.18
CA ILE A 165 11.77 -8.43 -16.37
C ILE A 165 12.68 -9.27 -17.27
N LEU A 166 12.78 -10.58 -17.05
CA LEU A 166 13.60 -11.46 -17.88
C LEU A 166 13.08 -11.58 -19.30
N PHE A 167 11.76 -11.56 -19.51
CA PHE A 167 11.19 -11.51 -20.85
C PHE A 167 11.54 -10.20 -21.56
N LEU A 168 11.34 -9.06 -20.91
CA LEU A 168 11.69 -7.74 -21.46
C LEU A 168 13.17 -7.67 -21.84
N LYS A 169 14.05 -8.19 -20.98
CA LYS A 169 15.50 -8.21 -21.23
C LYS A 169 15.90 -9.17 -22.34
N ASN A 170 15.45 -10.43 -22.28
CA ASN A 170 15.99 -11.50 -23.12
C ASN A 170 15.25 -11.69 -24.44
N LYS A 171 13.96 -11.35 -24.51
CA LYS A 171 13.10 -11.54 -25.69
C LYS A 171 12.73 -10.23 -26.38
N CYS A 172 12.67 -9.12 -25.63
CA CYS A 172 12.44 -7.79 -26.19
C CYS A 172 13.70 -6.93 -26.25
N HIS A 173 14.85 -7.47 -25.83
CA HIS A 173 16.16 -6.83 -25.91
C HIS A 173 16.26 -5.46 -25.22
N LEU A 174 15.47 -5.22 -24.15
CA LEU A 174 15.64 -4.01 -23.33
C LEU A 174 16.91 -4.11 -22.48
N ASP A 175 17.72 -3.04 -22.47
CA ASP A 175 18.91 -2.92 -21.62
C ASP A 175 18.53 -2.57 -20.16
N ILE A 176 17.93 -3.53 -19.46
CA ILE A 176 17.55 -3.39 -18.05
C ILE A 176 18.74 -3.80 -17.15
N LYS A 177 19.28 -2.83 -16.42
CA LYS A 177 20.47 -2.97 -15.56
C LYS A 177 20.14 -3.03 -14.05
N LEU A 178 19.34 -4.01 -13.66
CA LEU A 178 19.09 -4.25 -12.23
C LEU A 178 20.32 -4.82 -11.53
N SER A 179 20.73 -4.17 -10.45
CA SER A 179 21.79 -4.65 -9.56
C SER A 179 21.38 -5.93 -8.82
N GLN A 180 22.36 -6.70 -8.33
CA GLN A 180 22.05 -7.86 -7.49
C GLN A 180 21.28 -7.46 -6.22
N LYS A 181 21.58 -6.27 -5.65
CA LYS A 181 20.85 -5.73 -4.51
C LYS A 181 19.37 -5.55 -4.84
N GLN A 182 19.03 -4.94 -5.98
CA GLN A 182 17.64 -4.75 -6.40
C GLN A 182 16.92 -6.08 -6.62
N TRP A 183 17.57 -7.05 -7.26
CA TRP A 183 17.01 -8.40 -7.41
C TRP A 183 16.75 -9.08 -6.07
N HIS A 184 17.68 -8.96 -5.14
CA HIS A 184 17.51 -9.49 -3.79
C HIS A 184 16.32 -8.81 -3.09
N SER A 185 16.29 -7.48 -3.08
CA SER A 185 15.20 -6.70 -2.49
C SER A 185 13.83 -7.09 -3.04
N ILE A 186 13.63 -7.12 -4.37
CA ILE A 186 12.35 -7.52 -4.98
C ILE A 186 11.90 -8.90 -4.47
N ASN A 187 12.81 -9.87 -4.43
CA ASN A 187 12.50 -11.22 -3.98
C ASN A 187 12.17 -11.26 -2.49
N THR A 188 12.89 -10.53 -1.65
CA THR A 188 12.62 -10.42 -0.22
C THR A 188 11.27 -9.76 0.03
N VAL A 189 10.97 -8.62 -0.61
CA VAL A 189 9.66 -7.96 -0.45
C VAL A 189 8.52 -8.89 -0.92
N ARG A 190 8.75 -9.70 -1.98
CA ARG A 190 7.76 -10.70 -2.45
C ARG A 190 7.52 -11.79 -1.41
N LYS A 191 8.59 -12.30 -0.79
CA LYS A 191 8.48 -13.30 0.29
C LYS A 191 7.71 -12.73 1.48
N VAL A 192 7.98 -11.48 1.88
CA VAL A 192 7.24 -10.78 2.94
C VAL A 192 5.76 -10.68 2.59
N ARG A 193 5.45 -10.18 1.39
CA ARG A 193 4.07 -10.06 0.89
C ARG A 193 3.33 -11.40 0.90
N ASN A 194 3.99 -12.47 0.47
CA ASN A 194 3.40 -13.80 0.49
C ASN A 194 3.23 -14.34 1.93
N ASN A 195 4.19 -14.13 2.81
CA ASN A 195 4.08 -14.56 4.21
C ASN A 195 2.90 -13.86 4.90
N TYR A 196 2.80 -12.54 4.75
CA TYR A 196 1.70 -11.74 5.32
C TYR A 196 0.32 -12.08 4.73
N LEU A 197 0.25 -12.49 3.44
CA LEU A 197 -1.00 -12.96 2.84
C LEU A 197 -1.46 -14.32 3.37
N HIS A 198 -0.53 -15.18 3.77
CA HIS A 198 -0.84 -16.55 4.18
C HIS A 198 -0.96 -16.71 5.69
N ASN A 199 -0.26 -15.90 6.49
CA ASN A 199 -0.30 -15.93 7.94
C ASN A 199 -0.30 -14.48 8.50
N LEU A 200 -1.49 -13.93 8.75
CA LEU A 200 -1.65 -12.63 9.42
C LEU A 200 -1.16 -12.69 10.88
N ASP A 201 -1.33 -13.84 11.56
CA ASP A 201 -1.06 -13.99 12.99
C ASP A 201 0.36 -14.43 13.36
N THR A 202 1.30 -14.57 12.42
CA THR A 202 2.67 -15.04 12.73
C THR A 202 3.73 -14.00 12.41
N ASP A 203 4.62 -13.77 13.39
CA ASP A 203 5.89 -13.06 13.21
C ASP A 203 6.57 -13.47 11.90
N ILE A 204 7.21 -12.50 11.22
CA ILE A 204 8.04 -12.79 10.05
C ILE A 204 9.08 -13.86 10.44
N PRO A 205 9.20 -14.98 9.68
CA PRO A 205 10.17 -16.03 9.97
C PRO A 205 11.60 -15.50 10.12
N ASP A 206 12.39 -16.07 11.06
CA ASP A 206 13.74 -15.59 11.40
C ASP A 206 14.70 -15.55 10.20
N ASP A 207 14.57 -16.47 9.25
CA ASP A 207 15.34 -16.49 8.02
C ASP A 207 15.00 -15.28 7.12
N LEU A 208 13.72 -14.94 7.01
CA LEU A 208 13.26 -13.77 6.28
C LEU A 208 13.62 -12.48 7.02
N GLN A 209 13.59 -12.45 8.36
CA GLN A 209 14.11 -11.32 9.14
C GLN A 209 15.58 -11.05 8.84
N LYS A 210 16.43 -12.09 8.76
CA LYS A 210 17.84 -11.94 8.38
C LYS A 210 18.02 -11.40 6.96
N GLU A 211 17.16 -11.76 6.01
CA GLU A 211 17.16 -11.16 4.67
C GLU A 211 16.73 -9.68 4.72
N LEU A 212 15.72 -9.36 5.52
CA LEU A 212 15.22 -8.00 5.68
C LEU A 212 16.26 -7.05 6.29
N LEU A 213 17.01 -7.50 7.30
CA LEU A 213 18.10 -6.74 7.92
C LEU A 213 19.23 -6.37 6.93
N LYS A 214 19.34 -7.07 5.80
CA LYS A 214 20.32 -6.75 4.74
C LYS A 214 19.85 -5.64 3.82
N ILE A 215 18.54 -5.38 3.76
CA ILE A 215 17.94 -4.37 2.88
C ILE A 215 17.40 -3.17 3.65
N ILE A 216 17.09 -3.31 4.95
CA ILE A 216 16.64 -2.26 5.87
C ILE A 216 17.45 -2.36 7.16
N THR A 217 17.88 -1.21 7.68
CA THR A 217 18.48 -1.10 9.01
C THR A 217 17.39 -0.70 10.01
N PRO A 218 16.86 -1.62 10.84
CA PRO A 218 15.83 -1.25 11.79
C PRO A 218 16.43 -0.35 12.88
N LYS A 219 15.68 0.68 13.27
CA LYS A 219 16.10 1.58 14.36
C LYS A 219 16.02 0.94 15.74
N ASN A 220 15.21 -0.11 15.94
CA ASN A 220 15.04 -0.78 17.23
C ASN A 220 14.82 -2.31 17.10
N ASN A 221 15.38 -3.08 18.04
CA ASN A 221 15.08 -4.48 18.39
C ASN A 221 15.31 -5.63 17.37
N ASN A 222 16.13 -5.48 16.32
CA ASN A 222 16.53 -6.55 15.37
C ASN A 222 15.41 -7.38 14.69
N LYS A 223 14.14 -7.22 15.09
CA LYS A 223 12.95 -7.78 14.46
C LYS A 223 12.43 -6.77 13.45
N VAL A 224 12.30 -7.20 12.20
CA VAL A 224 11.70 -6.39 11.13
C VAL A 224 10.20 -6.71 11.07
N THR A 225 9.37 -5.70 11.23
CA THR A 225 7.92 -5.75 10.96
C THR A 225 7.61 -4.93 9.72
N ILE A 226 6.46 -5.17 9.07
CA ILE A 226 5.98 -4.21 8.08
C ILE A 226 5.58 -2.95 8.85
N ASN A 227 6.37 -1.90 8.65
CA ASN A 227 6.18 -0.59 9.25
C ASN A 227 6.36 0.49 8.17
N GLU A 228 6.27 1.75 8.58
CA GLU A 228 6.41 2.90 7.67
C GLU A 228 7.75 2.90 6.93
N GLU A 229 8.85 2.58 7.62
CA GLU A 229 10.20 2.52 7.03
C GLU A 229 10.32 1.42 5.96
N PHE A 230 9.68 0.27 6.21
CA PHE A 230 9.62 -0.81 5.24
C PHE A 230 8.83 -0.40 3.98
N LEU A 231 7.69 0.27 4.16
CA LEU A 231 6.88 0.73 3.04
C LEU A 231 7.58 1.80 2.22
N ASP A 232 8.25 2.76 2.87
CA ASP A 232 9.08 3.79 2.21
C ASP A 232 10.20 3.17 1.36
N MET A 233 10.88 2.16 1.89
CA MET A 233 11.84 1.35 1.13
C MET A 233 11.19 0.69 -0.10
N CYS A 234 9.97 0.16 0.04
CA CYS A 234 9.26 -0.44 -1.10
C CYS A 234 8.91 0.60 -2.16
N PHE A 235 8.41 1.77 -1.76
CA PHE A 235 8.13 2.89 -2.65
C PHE A 235 9.38 3.30 -3.44
N THR A 236 10.49 3.50 -2.73
CA THR A 236 11.79 3.84 -3.32
C THR A 236 12.28 2.76 -4.27
N LEU A 237 12.25 1.49 -3.85
CA LEU A 237 12.71 0.36 -4.67
C LEU A 237 11.97 0.27 -6.00
N PHE A 238 10.63 0.29 -5.97
CA PHE A 238 9.83 0.16 -7.18
C PHE A 238 9.88 1.43 -8.04
N GLY A 239 10.01 2.61 -7.43
CA GLY A 239 10.22 3.86 -8.14
C GLY A 239 11.55 3.91 -8.90
N ASP A 240 12.65 3.53 -8.25
CA ASP A 240 13.97 3.44 -8.86
C ASP A 240 13.99 2.46 -10.04
N ILE A 241 13.35 1.29 -9.87
CA ILE A 241 13.27 0.31 -10.94
C ILE A 241 12.39 0.83 -12.09
N ALA A 242 11.28 1.51 -11.79
CA ALA A 242 10.43 2.12 -12.82
C ALA A 242 11.19 3.16 -13.64
N ALA A 243 12.05 3.99 -13.02
CA ALA A 243 12.92 4.94 -13.72
C ALA A 243 13.90 4.23 -14.67
N GLN A 244 14.51 3.13 -14.23
CA GLN A 244 15.40 2.34 -15.09
C GLN A 244 14.63 1.68 -16.26
N LEU A 245 13.42 1.19 -16.00
CA LEU A 245 12.55 0.60 -17.01
C LEU A 245 12.10 1.64 -18.05
N GLU A 246 11.73 2.84 -17.61
CA GLU A 246 11.33 3.93 -18.49
C GLU A 246 12.46 4.32 -19.43
N LYS A 247 13.66 4.51 -18.89
CA LYS A 247 14.85 4.80 -19.69
C LYS A 247 15.10 3.70 -20.72
N ALA A 248 15.17 2.45 -20.29
CA ALA A 248 15.43 1.32 -21.19
C ALA A 248 14.34 1.16 -22.27
N TYR A 249 13.08 1.40 -21.90
CA TYR A 249 11.94 1.37 -22.83
C TYR A 249 12.07 2.44 -23.92
N TRP A 250 12.38 3.68 -23.54
CA TRP A 250 12.48 4.78 -24.49
C TRP A 250 13.74 4.72 -25.35
N ASP A 251 14.87 4.31 -24.77
CA ASP A 251 16.10 4.04 -25.53
C ASP A 251 15.83 2.99 -26.63
N TYR A 252 15.10 1.93 -26.29
CA TYR A 252 14.65 0.92 -27.25
C TYR A 252 13.71 1.51 -28.31
N LYS A 253 12.66 2.24 -27.92
CA LYS A 253 11.68 2.80 -28.87
C LYS A 253 12.32 3.80 -29.83
N ARG A 254 13.16 4.70 -29.34
CA ARG A 254 13.88 5.68 -30.17
C ARG A 254 14.83 5.00 -31.15
N SER A 255 15.57 3.97 -30.71
CA SER A 255 16.47 3.21 -31.60
C SER A 255 15.70 2.45 -32.69
N THR A 256 14.54 1.88 -32.36
CA THR A 256 13.75 1.04 -33.26
C THR A 256 12.96 1.88 -34.27
N PHE A 257 12.36 2.98 -33.82
CA PHE A 257 11.47 3.81 -34.63
C PHE A 257 12.12 5.10 -35.14
N LYS A 258 13.41 5.35 -34.83
CA LYS A 258 14.16 6.56 -35.19
C LYS A 258 13.45 7.85 -34.76
N ILE A 259 12.83 7.82 -33.59
CA ILE A 259 12.20 8.99 -32.97
C ILE A 259 13.33 9.90 -32.47
N LYS A 260 13.31 11.18 -32.88
CA LYS A 260 14.27 12.21 -32.44
C LYS A 260 13.91 12.73 -31.06
#